data_AF-A0A1F2TTR3-F1
#
_entry.id   AF-A0A1F2TTR3-F1
#
_cell.length_a   1.000
_cell.length_b   1.000
_cell.length_c   1.000
_cell.angle_alpha   90.00
_cell.angle_beta   90.00
_cell.angle_gamma   90.00
#
_symmetry.space_group_name_H-M   'P 1'
#
loop_
_entity.id
_entity.type
_entity.pdbx_description
1 polymer ?
#
loop_
_entity_poly.entity_id
_entity_poly.type
_entity_poly.pdbx_seq_one_letter_code
_entity_poly.pdbx_strand_id
1 'polypeptide(L)'
;MRLKSTTIETVWVVGNTATIIGRATVNGTDGYTFRLTAVDNGEPGRDDLYGLEVLDPDGNIVGDLTYTPVVLTGGNVQIHK
;
A
#
# COMPACT_ATOMS: atom_id res chain seq x y z
N MET A 1 -9.99 8.51 4.13
CA MET A 1 -9.02 8.48 5.24
C MET A 1 -7.62 8.77 4.70
N ARG A 2 -6.69 9.28 5.50
CA ARG A 2 -5.29 9.54 5.09
C ARG A 2 -4.34 8.59 5.80
N LEU A 3 -3.78 7.64 5.05
CA LEU A 3 -2.68 6.81 5.51
C LEU A 3 -1.34 7.53 5.27
N LYS A 4 -0.42 7.45 6.24
CA LYS A 4 0.96 7.93 6.09
C LYS A 4 1.90 6.89 6.70
N SER A 5 2.76 6.30 5.88
CA SER A 5 3.83 5.41 6.33
C SER A 5 4.75 6.12 7.32
N THR A 6 5.14 5.42 8.38
CA THR A 6 6.12 5.84 9.38
C THR A 6 7.42 5.05 9.24
N THR A 7 7.31 3.75 8.97
CA THR A 7 8.47 2.85 8.79
C THR A 7 8.17 1.82 7.71
N ILE A 8 9.16 1.53 6.87
CA ILE A 8 9.15 0.37 5.97
C ILE A 8 9.89 -0.77 6.68
N GLU A 9 9.22 -1.91 6.84
CA GLU A 9 9.78 -3.08 7.51
C GLU A 9 10.33 -4.10 6.51
N THR A 10 9.65 -4.29 5.38
CA THR A 10 10.09 -5.25 4.37
C THR A 10 9.70 -4.78 2.98
N VAL A 11 10.61 -4.99 2.04
CA VAL A 11 10.37 -4.86 0.61
C VAL A 11 10.87 -6.14 -0.04
N TRP A 12 10.05 -6.78 -0.85
CA TRP A 12 10.50 -7.88 -1.69
C TRP A 12 9.80 -7.87 -3.04
N VAL A 13 10.49 -8.45 -4.02
CA VAL A 13 10.04 -8.51 -5.40
C VAL A 13 10.10 -9.95 -5.86
N VAL A 14 9.01 -10.44 -6.45
CA VAL A 14 8.92 -11.76 -7.08
C VAL A 14 8.33 -11.57 -8.47
N GLY A 15 9.11 -11.91 -9.50
CA GLY A 15 8.72 -11.62 -10.88
C GLY A 15 8.49 -10.11 -11.07
N ASN A 16 7.29 -9.77 -11.54
CA ASN A 16 6.85 -8.39 -11.77
C ASN A 16 6.06 -7.79 -10.60
N THR A 17 6.03 -8.45 -9.43
CA THR A 17 5.25 -8.01 -8.27
C THR A 17 6.17 -7.57 -7.14
N ALA A 18 6.00 -6.33 -6.68
CA ALA A 18 6.60 -5.82 -5.46
C ALA A 18 5.59 -5.85 -4.31
N THR A 19 6.03 -6.29 -3.13
CA THR A 19 5.27 -6.16 -1.89
C THR A 19 6.06 -5.36 -0.88
N ILE A 20 5.40 -4.39 -0.27
CA ILE A 20 5.97 -3.51 0.76
C ILE A 20 5.10 -3.64 2.01
N ILE A 21 5.72 -3.98 3.13
CA ILE A 21 5.08 -3.98 4.45
C ILE A 21 5.70 -2.91 5.32
N GLY A 22 4.86 -2.20 6.08
CA GLY A 22 5.33 -1.20 7.01
C GLY A 22 4.30 -0.77 8.04
N ARG A 23 4.74 0.17 8.88
CA ARG A 23 3.91 0.86 9.88
C ARG A 23 3.40 2.17 9.33
N ALA A 24 2.23 2.60 9.79
CA ALA A 24 1.61 3.83 9.37
C ALA A 24 0.80 4.50 10.48
N THR A 25 0.53 5.78 10.26
CA THR A 25 -0.57 6.48 10.91
C THR A 25 -1.78 6.55 9.97
N VAL A 26 -2.99 6.47 10.52
CA VAL A 26 -4.24 6.77 9.81
C VAL A 26 -4.90 7.96 10.47
N ASN A 27 -5.08 9.05 9.70
CA ASN A 27 -5.56 10.34 10.20
C ASN A 27 -4.78 10.86 11.43
N GLY A 28 -3.50 10.51 11.55
CA GLY A 28 -2.63 10.92 12.67
C GLY A 28 -2.61 9.94 13.85
N THR A 29 -3.45 8.91 13.87
CA THR A 29 -3.40 7.83 14.88
C THR A 29 -2.38 6.78 14.47
N ASP A 30 -1.45 6.44 15.36
CA ASP A 30 -0.36 5.48 15.12
C ASP A 30 -0.78 4.02 15.39
N GLY A 31 0.10 3.08 15.03
CA GLY A 31 -0.05 1.65 15.31
C GLY A 31 -0.66 0.84 14.17
N TYR A 32 -0.94 1.46 13.03
CA TYR A 32 -1.47 0.74 11.87
C TYR A 32 -0.35 0.01 11.13
N THR A 33 -0.70 -1.11 10.51
CA THR A 33 0.20 -1.86 9.61
C THR A 33 -0.38 -1.79 8.21
N PHE A 34 0.45 -1.65 7.19
CA PHE A 34 0.02 -1.69 5.80
C PHE A 34 0.82 -2.69 4.99
N ARG A 35 0.16 -3.28 3.99
CA ARG A 35 0.76 -4.06 2.91
C ARG A 35 0.36 -3.45 1.58
N LEU A 36 1.33 -2.88 0.88
CA LEU A 36 1.17 -2.41 -0.50
C LEU A 36 1.64 -3.51 -1.45
N THR A 37 0.85 -3.79 -2.47
CA THR A 37 1.23 -4.66 -3.59
C THR A 37 1.20 -3.84 -4.87
N ALA A 38 2.30 -3.86 -5.62
CA ALA A 38 2.39 -3.27 -6.96
C ALA A 38 2.75 -4.35 -7.98
N VAL A 39 2.05 -4.41 -9.09
CA VAL A 39 2.29 -5.33 -10.21
C VAL A 39 2.59 -4.50 -11.45
N ASP A 40 3.79 -4.67 -12.00
CA ASP A 40 4.23 -4.02 -13.23
C ASP A 40 3.92 -4.92 -14.42
N ASN A 41 2.99 -4.52 -15.29
CA ASN A 41 2.60 -5.28 -16.47
C ASN A 41 3.27 -4.77 -17.76
N GLY A 42 4.33 -3.97 -17.63
CA GLY A 42 5.14 -3.48 -18.74
C GLY A 42 4.55 -2.29 -19.49
N GLU A 43 5.32 -1.74 -20.43
CA GLU A 43 4.92 -0.55 -21.18
C GLU A 43 3.66 -0.80 -22.06
N PRO A 44 2.71 0.15 -22.12
CA PRO A 44 2.80 1.56 -21.70
C PRO A 44 2.44 1.84 -20.22
N GLY A 45 2.45 0.85 -19.32
CA GLY A 45 2.22 1.01 -17.86
C GLY A 45 0.76 1.24 -17.47
N ARG A 46 -0.17 1.13 -18.44
CA ARG A 46 -1.61 1.38 -18.22
C ARG A 46 -2.33 0.22 -17.51
N ASP A 47 -1.71 -0.95 -17.53
CA ASP A 47 -2.25 -2.20 -17.02
C ASP A 47 -1.62 -2.57 -15.66
N ASP A 48 -0.78 -1.70 -15.10
CA ASP A 48 -0.16 -1.88 -13.78
C ASP A 48 -1.21 -1.88 -12.68
N LEU A 49 -1.01 -2.74 -11.67
CA LEU A 49 -1.96 -2.93 -10.59
C LEU A 49 -1.38 -2.46 -9.26
N TYR A 50 -2.22 -1.87 -8.44
CA TYR A 50 -1.90 -1.50 -7.07
C TYR A 50 -2.98 -1.99 -6.12
N GLY A 51 -2.57 -2.65 -5.05
CA GLY A 51 -3.42 -3.08 -3.95
C GLY A 51 -2.88 -2.56 -2.63
N LEU A 52 -3.78 -2.31 -1.69
CA LEU A 52 -3.44 -1.87 -0.35
C LEU A 52 -4.27 -2.68 0.65
N GLU A 53 -3.63 -3.16 1.70
CA GLU A 53 -4.29 -3.74 2.86
C GLU A 53 -3.81 -3.00 4.10
N VAL A 54 -4.73 -2.64 4.98
CA VAL A 54 -4.43 -1.88 6.19
C VAL A 54 -5.08 -2.57 7.38
N LEU A 55 -4.27 -2.82 8.41
CA LEU A 55 -4.72 -3.35 9.69
C LEU A 55 -4.64 -2.25 10.75
N ASP A 56 -5.69 -2.15 11.56
CA ASP A 56 -5.70 -1.32 12.77
C ASP A 56 -4.79 -1.93 13.86
N PRO A 57 -4.55 -1.21 14.98
CA PRO A 57 -3.70 -1.73 16.07
C PRO A 57 -4.19 -3.03 16.71
N ASP A 58 -5.48 -3.35 16.59
CA ASP A 58 -6.10 -4.58 17.10
C ASP A 58 -6.04 -5.73 16.07
N GLY A 59 -5.51 -5.47 14.87
CA GLY A 59 -5.36 -6.43 13.79
C GLY A 59 -6.57 -6.56 12.87
N ASN A 60 -7.57 -5.67 12.98
CA ASN A 60 -8.74 -5.69 12.10
C ASN A 60 -8.47 -4.96 10.78
N ILE A 61 -9.11 -5.42 9.71
CA ILE A 61 -9.02 -4.76 8.39
C ILE A 61 -9.72 -3.41 8.42
N VAL A 62 -9.01 -2.37 7.99
CA VAL A 62 -9.58 -1.04 7.74
C VAL A 62 -10.14 -1.00 6.32
N GLY A 63 -11.44 -1.28 6.19
CA GLY A 63 -12.12 -1.46 4.89
C GLY A 63 -11.98 -0.26 3.94
N ASP A 64 -12.10 0.96 4.44
CA ASP A 64 -12.00 2.20 3.63
C ASP A 64 -10.62 2.45 3.01
N LEU A 65 -9.60 1.72 3.45
CA LEU A 65 -8.23 1.79 2.94
C LEU A 65 -7.77 0.49 2.28
N THR A 66 -8.59 -0.56 2.34
CA THR A 66 -8.20 -1.89 1.87
C THR A 66 -8.88 -2.22 0.53
N TYR A 67 -8.06 -2.52 -0.47
CA TYR A 67 -8.51 -2.93 -1.78
C TYR A 67 -7.51 -3.89 -2.42
N THR A 68 -8.02 -4.90 -3.13
CA THR A 68 -7.18 -5.81 -3.92
C THR A 68 -6.50 -5.06 -5.06
N PRO A 69 -5.41 -5.61 -5.65
CA PRO A 69 -4.76 -5.00 -6.80
C PRO A 69 -5.75 -4.60 -7.91
N VAL A 70 -5.76 -3.30 -8.24
CA VAL A 70 -6.57 -2.70 -9.31
C VAL A 70 -5.73 -1.73 -10.12
N VAL A 71 -6.13 -1.46 -11.36
CA VAL A 71 -5.54 -0.36 -12.14
C VAL A 71 -5.86 0.96 -11.46
N LEU A 72 -4.84 1.70 -11.05
CA LEU A 72 -5.04 3.07 -10.58
C LEU A 72 -5.25 3.99 -11.78
N THR A 73 -6.46 4.50 -11.93
CA THR A 73 -6.79 5.53 -12.92
C THR A 73 -6.39 6.94 -12.45
N GLY A 74 -5.86 7.06 -11.22
CA GLY A 74 -5.36 8.31 -10.64
C GLY A 74 -4.89 8.13 -9.18
N GLY A 75 -4.38 9.21 -8.58
CA GLY A 75 -3.79 9.23 -7.24
C GLY A 75 -2.26 9.31 -7.25
N ASN A 76 -1.63 9.52 -6.09
CA ASN A 76 -0.17 9.56 -5.96
C ASN A 76 0.28 8.58 -4.87
N VAL A 77 1.28 7.75 -5.17
CA VAL A 77 2.10 7.08 -4.14
C VAL A 77 3.27 8.02 -3.82
N GLN A 78 3.34 8.52 -2.59
CA GLN A 78 4.35 9.50 -2.20
C GLN A 78 5.14 9.03 -0.98
N ILE A 79 6.44 8.83 -1.15
CA ILE A 79 7.38 8.64 -0.05
C ILE A 79 7.75 10.02 0.48
N HIS A 80 7.42 10.32 1.74
CA HIS A 80 7.89 11.54 2.39
C HIS A 80 9.21 11.28 3.10
N LYS A 81 10.16 12.19 2.92
CA LYS A 81 11.43 12.26 3.65
C LYS A 81 11.22 12.63 5.12
#